data_AF-A0A1Q3BF56-F1
#
_entry.id   AF-A0A1Q3BF56-F1
#
_cell.length_a   1.000
_cell.length_b   1.000
_cell.length_c   1.000
_cell.angle_alpha   90.00
_cell.angle_beta   90.00
_cell.angle_gamma   90.00
#
_symmetry.space_group_name_H-M   'P 1'
#
loop_
_entity.id
_entity.type
_entity.pdbx_description
1 polymer ?
#
loop_
_entity_poly.entity_id
_entity_poly.type
_entity_poly.pdbx_seq_one_letter_code
_entity_poly.pdbx_strand_id
1 'polypeptide(L)'
;TIDIEDICIADSATTHTILQNEKYSSHLTIAKANVGTISGTSDLIESSWIVSFVLSNGTQMRITDALYSIKSRRNLLSFKDICLNGYHIEITNENGKEYLYI
;
A
#
# COMPACT_ATOMS: atom_id res chain seq x y z
N THR A 1 8.99 -15.43 9.06
CA THR A 1 7.81 -15.82 8.27
C THR A 1 6.99 -14.57 8.02
N ILE A 2 6.50 -14.34 6.80
CA ILE A 2 5.63 -13.19 6.51
C ILE A 2 4.26 -13.46 7.12
N ASP A 3 3.74 -12.53 7.91
CA ASP A 3 2.36 -12.59 8.41
C ASP A 3 1.39 -12.24 7.27
N ILE A 4 0.24 -12.91 7.21
CA ILE A 4 -0.76 -12.68 6.15
C ILE A 4 -1.25 -11.22 6.16
N GLU A 5 -1.28 -10.59 7.33
CA GLU A 5 -1.63 -9.18 7.52
C GLU A 5 -0.60 -8.19 6.92
N ASP A 6 0.56 -8.70 6.49
CA ASP A 6 1.68 -7.91 5.96
C ASP A 6 1.76 -7.99 4.44
N ILE A 7 0.97 -8.89 3.86
CA ILE A 7 0.84 -9.01 2.41
C ILE A 7 0.12 -7.77 1.89
N CYS A 8 0.73 -7.15 0.87
CA CYS A 8 0.15 -6.04 0.13
C CYS A 8 -0.09 -6.46 -1.32
N ILE A 9 -1.19 -5.98 -1.91
CA ILE A 9 -1.40 -6.05 -3.35
C ILE A 9 -0.85 -4.78 -3.97
N ALA A 10 0.08 -4.92 -4.91
CA ALA A 10 0.51 -3.80 -5.74
C ALA A 10 -0.63 -3.45 -6.72
N ASP A 11 -1.09 -2.21 -6.71
CA ASP A 11 -2.28 -1.78 -7.43
C ASP A 11 -2.00 -0.50 -8.23
N SER A 12 -2.23 -0.56 -9.54
CA SER A 12 -2.05 0.55 -10.49
C SER A 12 -3.28 1.44 -10.61
N ALA A 13 -4.46 0.94 -10.22
CA ALA A 13 -5.72 1.67 -10.26
C ALA A 13 -5.99 2.44 -8.96
N THR A 14 -5.25 2.17 -7.88
CA THR A 14 -5.36 2.95 -6.64
C THR A 14 -4.51 4.22 -6.66
N THR A 15 -5.12 5.31 -6.19
CA THR A 15 -4.45 6.61 -6.02
C THR A 15 -3.68 6.73 -4.71
N HIS A 16 -3.99 5.86 -3.73
CA HIS A 16 -3.39 5.87 -2.39
C HIS A 16 -2.96 4.46 -1.99
N THR A 17 -1.87 4.37 -1.23
CA THR A 17 -1.58 3.18 -0.45
C THR A 17 -2.55 3.10 0.72
N ILE A 18 -3.15 1.93 0.94
CA ILE A 18 -4.11 1.69 2.02
C ILE A 18 -3.57 0.54 2.88
N LEU A 19 -3.38 0.77 4.17
CA LEU A 19 -2.91 -0.22 5.12
C LEU A 19 -3.96 -0.47 6.20
N GLN A 20 -4.10 -1.73 6.62
CA GLN A 20 -5.14 -2.14 7.57
C GLN A 20 -4.67 -2.21 9.02
N ASN A 21 -3.36 -2.06 9.27
CA ASN A 21 -2.76 -2.24 10.60
C ASN A 21 -1.90 -1.02 10.98
N GLU A 22 -2.05 -0.55 12.21
CA GLU A 22 -1.32 0.60 12.77
C GLU A 22 0.14 0.35 13.09
N LYS A 23 0.59 -0.92 13.08
CA LYS A 23 1.99 -1.27 13.32
C LYS A 23 2.98 -0.64 12.34
N TYR A 24 2.51 -0.21 11.17
CA TYR A 24 3.33 0.46 10.16
C TYR A 24 3.48 1.98 10.40
N SER A 25 2.70 2.54 11.33
CA SER A 25 2.68 3.98 11.56
C SER A 25 3.94 4.43 12.27
N SER A 26 4.67 5.35 11.64
CA SER A 26 5.69 6.14 12.36
C SER A 26 5.06 7.37 13.04
N HIS A 27 4.09 7.99 12.38
CA HIS A 27 3.34 9.15 12.85
C HIS A 27 1.90 9.10 12.32
N LEU A 28 0.95 8.91 13.25
CA LEU A 28 -0.48 8.85 12.97
C LEU A 28 -1.08 10.25 12.99
N THR A 29 -1.75 10.66 11.91
CA THR A 29 -2.61 11.85 11.90
C THR A 29 -4.06 11.41 11.83
N ILE A 30 -4.80 11.57 12.94
CA ILE A 30 -6.24 11.25 12.95
C ILE A 30 -6.95 12.23 12.03
N ALA A 31 -7.36 11.74 10.87
CA ALA A 31 -8.07 12.48 9.85
C ALA A 31 -9.03 11.51 9.17
N LYS A 32 -10.26 11.41 9.70
CA LYS A 32 -11.32 10.68 9.01
C LYS A 32 -11.59 11.35 7.69
N ALA A 33 -11.51 10.57 6.62
CA ALA A 33 -11.68 11.05 5.27
C ALA A 33 -12.56 10.09 4.48
N ASN A 34 -13.26 10.65 3.50
CA ASN A 34 -13.97 9.84 2.52
C ASN A 34 -13.04 9.57 1.33
N VAL A 35 -13.10 8.36 0.80
CA VAL A 35 -12.39 7.97 -0.43
C VAL A 35 -13.38 7.62 -1.53
N GLY A 36 -13.02 7.96 -2.76
CA GLY A 36 -13.74 7.48 -3.94
C GLY A 36 -13.41 6.02 -4.19
N THR A 37 -14.42 5.17 -4.25
CA THR A 37 -14.32 3.79 -4.72
C THR A 37 -15.07 3.65 -6.04
N ILE A 38 -14.90 2.52 -6.74
CA ILE A 38 -15.69 2.21 -7.94
C ILE A 38 -17.21 2.16 -7.67
N SER A 39 -17.62 1.96 -6.42
CA SER A 39 -19.03 1.96 -5.99
C SER A 39 -19.53 3.33 -5.52
N GLY A 40 -18.68 4.37 -5.60
CA GLY A 40 -18.96 5.70 -5.07
C GLY A 40 -18.11 6.03 -3.84
N THR A 41 -18.46 7.14 -3.18
CA THR A 41 -17.76 7.62 -1.99
C THR A 41 -17.97 6.69 -0.79
N SER A 42 -16.91 6.41 -0.05
CA SER A 42 -16.94 5.52 1.12
C SER A 42 -16.15 6.10 2.29
N ASP A 43 -16.64 5.90 3.52
CA ASP A 43 -16.11 6.38 4.79
C ASP A 43 -15.16 5.35 5.45
N LEU A 44 -14.29 4.75 4.63
CA LEU A 44 -13.41 3.65 5.05
C LEU A 44 -12.18 4.13 5.83
N ILE A 45 -11.80 5.40 5.67
CA ILE A 45 -10.51 5.90 6.15
C ILE A 45 -10.65 6.42 7.57
N GLU A 46 -9.89 5.81 8.47
CA GLU A 46 -9.84 6.20 9.88
C GLU A 46 -8.74 7.25 10.13
N SER A 47 -7.67 7.26 9.32
CA SER A 47 -6.58 8.23 9.41
C SER A 47 -5.66 8.22 8.18
N SER A 48 -4.75 9.19 8.10
CA SER A 48 -3.59 9.15 7.21
C SER A 48 -2.29 9.18 8.03
N TRP A 49 -1.22 8.63 7.46
CA TRP A 49 0.09 8.59 8.11
C TRP A 49 1.26 8.56 7.13
N ILE A 50 2.42 8.88 7.67
CA ILE A 50 3.70 8.58 7.04
C ILE A 50 4.12 7.19 7.50
N VAL A 51 4.34 6.31 6.54
CA VAL A 51 4.81 4.95 6.78
C VAL A 51 6.17 4.75 6.11
N SER A 52 7.03 3.98 6.76
CA SER A 52 8.24 3.45 6.13
C SER A 52 8.38 1.98 6.47
N PHE A 53 8.61 1.14 5.48
CA PHE A 53 8.81 -0.31 5.66
C PHE A 53 9.86 -0.85 4.71
N VAL A 54 10.32 -2.06 5.01
CA VAL A 54 11.29 -2.79 4.21
C VAL A 54 10.60 -4.01 3.62
N LEU A 55 10.61 -4.14 2.30
CA LEU A 55 10.13 -5.34 1.62
C LEU A 55 11.02 -6.55 1.93
N SER A 56 10.52 -7.75 1.67
CA SER A 56 11.27 -8.98 1.92
C SER A 56 12.60 -9.09 1.16
N ASN A 57 12.75 -8.34 0.05
CA ASN A 57 13.99 -8.25 -0.73
C ASN A 57 14.96 -7.17 -0.22
N GLY A 58 14.66 -6.51 0.91
CA GLY A 58 15.50 -5.45 1.49
C GLY A 58 15.20 -4.04 0.96
N THR A 59 14.30 -3.90 -0.01
CA THR A 59 13.91 -2.61 -0.59
C THR A 59 13.20 -1.75 0.44
N GLN A 60 13.72 -0.55 0.68
CA GLN A 60 13.11 0.41 1.62
C GLN A 60 12.12 1.30 0.89
N MET A 61 10.92 1.47 1.46
CA MET A 61 9.90 2.35 0.94
C MET A 61 9.45 3.33 2.02
N ARG A 62 9.20 4.57 1.60
CA ARG A 62 8.58 5.62 2.40
C ARG A 62 7.38 6.17 1.67
N ILE A 63 6.23 6.17 2.35
CA ILE A 63 4.97 6.67 1.79
C ILE A 63 4.49 7.79 2.70
N THR A 64 4.33 8.98 2.14
CA THR A 64 4.05 10.20 2.90
C THR A 64 2.57 10.40 3.20
N ASP A 65 1.69 9.75 2.43
CA ASP A 65 0.24 9.89 2.54
C ASP A 65 -0.44 8.52 2.36
N ALA A 66 -0.09 7.56 3.23
CA ALA A 66 -0.79 6.28 3.26
C ALA A 66 -2.04 6.40 4.14
N LEU A 67 -3.11 5.74 3.71
CA LEU A 67 -4.39 5.76 4.39
C LEU A 67 -4.54 4.54 5.27
N TYR A 68 -4.99 4.73 6.50
CA TYR A 68 -5.35 3.66 7.40
C TYR A 68 -6.82 3.33 7.28
N SER A 69 -7.13 2.05 7.08
CA SER A 69 -8.50 1.56 7.02
C SER A 69 -8.57 0.17 7.63
N ILE A 70 -8.99 0.08 8.89
CA ILE A 70 -9.28 -1.20 9.57
C ILE A 70 -10.41 -1.98 8.88
N LYS A 71 -11.27 -1.28 8.13
CA LYS A 71 -12.35 -1.88 7.31
C LYS A 71 -11.84 -2.45 5.99
N SER A 72 -10.58 -2.20 5.61
CA SER A 72 -10.02 -2.75 4.38
C SER A 72 -9.79 -4.25 4.57
N ARG A 73 -10.11 -5.04 3.54
CA ARG A 73 -9.86 -6.50 3.58
C ARG A 73 -8.41 -6.86 3.25
N ARG A 74 -7.68 -5.94 2.62
CA ARG A 74 -6.32 -6.14 2.10
C ARG A 74 -5.55 -4.84 2.17
N ASN A 75 -4.24 -4.94 2.35
CA ASN A 75 -3.36 -3.80 2.13
C ASN A 75 -3.18 -3.57 0.61
N LEU A 76 -3.20 -2.32 0.18
CA LEU A 76 -2.94 -1.90 -1.20
C LEU A 76 -1.68 -1.04 -1.20
N LEU A 77 -0.72 -1.36 -2.07
CA LEU A 77 0.47 -0.56 -2.33
C LEU A 77 0.31 0.10 -3.70
N SER A 78 0.23 1.43 -3.72
CA SER A 78 0.02 2.15 -4.97
C SER A 78 1.27 2.11 -5.85
N PHE A 79 1.10 1.86 -7.15
CA PHE A 79 2.17 2.02 -8.14
C PHE A 79 2.76 3.44 -8.11
N LYS A 80 1.91 4.44 -7.85
CA LYS A 80 2.35 5.83 -7.68
C LYS A 80 3.43 5.92 -6.60
N ASP A 81 3.19 5.29 -5.45
CA ASP A 81 4.11 5.37 -4.30
C ASP A 81 5.39 4.55 -4.55
N ILE A 82 5.29 3.41 -5.25
CA ILE A 82 6.46 2.65 -5.71
C ILE A 82 7.37 3.52 -6.58
N CYS A 83 6.80 4.18 -7.61
CA CYS A 83 7.53 5.05 -8.52
C CYS A 83 8.08 6.30 -7.81
N LEU A 84 7.33 6.88 -6.86
CA LEU A 84 7.81 8.03 -6.07
C LEU A 84 9.01 7.68 -5.17
N ASN A 85 9.18 6.41 -4.82
CA ASN A 85 10.38 5.92 -4.13
C ASN A 85 11.55 5.62 -5.09
N GLY A 86 11.38 5.84 -6.39
CA GLY A 86 12.43 5.64 -7.41
C GLY A 86 12.55 4.20 -7.92
N TYR A 87 11.57 3.35 -7.63
CA TYR A 87 11.56 1.96 -8.11
C TYR A 87 10.72 1.82 -9.37
N HIS A 88 11.04 0.80 -10.16
CA HIS A 88 10.34 0.47 -11.40
C HIS A 88 9.63 -0.86 -11.25
N ILE A 89 8.47 -0.97 -11.88
CA ILE A 89 7.72 -2.21 -11.90
C ILE A 89 7.98 -2.89 -13.23
N GLU A 90 8.60 -4.05 -13.18
CA GLU A 90 8.93 -4.85 -14.36
C GLU A 90 8.12 -6.14 -14.37
N ILE A 91 7.80 -6.62 -15.57
CA ILE A 91 7.21 -7.95 -15.74
C ILE A 91 8.34 -8.89 -16.12
N THR A 92 8.60 -9.89 -15.29
CA THR A 92 9.52 -10.99 -15.60
C THR A 92 8.75 -12.27 -15.85
N ASN A 93 9.34 -13.20 -16.59
CA ASN A 93 8.81 -14.54 -16.79
C ASN A 93 9.73 -15.57 -16.14
N GLU A 94 9.22 -16.30 -15.15
CA GLU A 94 9.92 -17.40 -14.52
C GLU A 94 9.11 -18.69 -14.72
N ASN A 95 9.73 -19.69 -15.36
CA ASN A 95 9.11 -20.99 -15.64
C ASN A 95 7.73 -20.89 -16.33
N GLY A 96 7.57 -19.94 -17.25
CA GLY A 96 6.32 -19.73 -18.00
C GLY A 96 5.25 -18.96 -17.22
N LYS A 97 5.56 -18.43 -16.03
CA LYS A 97 4.67 -17.59 -15.23
C LYS A 97 5.19 -16.17 -15.17
N GLU A 98 4.29 -15.21 -15.33
CA GLU A 98 4.63 -13.79 -15.25
C GLU A 98 4.55 -13.29 -13.80
N TYR A 99 5.52 -12.47 -13.42
CA TYR A 99 5.64 -11.86 -12.10
C TYR A 99 5.91 -10.36 -12.23
N LEU A 100 5.30 -9.59 -11.34
CA LEU A 100 5.66 -8.20 -11.14
C LEU A 100 6.85 -8.14 -10.17
N TYR A 101 7.93 -7.52 -10.63
CA TYR A 101 9.11 -7.19 -9.82
C TYR A 101 9.13 -5.70 -9.54
N ILE A 102 9.55 -5.34 -8.32
CA ILE A 102 9.75 -3.97 -7.82
C ILE A 102 11.20 -3.83 -7.39
#